data_AF-A0A948E9W6-F1
#
_entry.id   AF-A0A948E9W6-F1
#
_cell.length_a   1.000
_cell.length_b   1.000
_cell.length_c   1.000
_cell.angle_alpha   90.00
_cell.angle_beta   90.00
_cell.angle_gamma   90.00
#
_symmetry.space_group_name_H-M   'P 1'
#
loop_
_entity.id
_entity.type
_entity.pdbx_description
1 polymer ?
#
loop_
_entity_poly.entity_id
_entity_poly.type
_entity_poly.pdbx_seq_one_letter_code
_entity_poly.pdbx_strand_id
1 'polypeptide(L)'
;MKKVFAMVLLSVLAAGCDDDSGGMSTGELATKMATLHCDKFYTCCEDFGGWEFRSYDSYSECLTGEEQKLKRVLESPNVTVNESRLADFYSAYSKLYAVGCEEVPDHSYDDDVEAAQIGMLTGSLAPGGVCIASEECADGYCNWTGDDSGVCVAYPQVGEECDYYGNYACDPSLACNSAVSPALCMEPMKVGDACLTTTYGSNECFGSAVYCVEATMKCAARKATGASCTDDPECLSDYCEEGTCADDFSDSTIVENECTDFYD
;
A
#
# COMPACT_ATOMS: atom_id res chain seq x y z
N MET A 1 -16.63 30.64 -18.05
CA MET A 1 -17.54 29.59 -18.56
C MET A 1 -17.37 28.40 -17.64
N LYS A 2 -18.28 28.23 -16.70
CA LYS A 2 -18.26 27.21 -15.63
C LYS A 2 -19.44 26.27 -15.87
N LYS A 3 -19.25 24.99 -15.57
CA LYS A 3 -20.16 23.83 -15.73
C LYS A 3 -19.93 23.06 -17.04
N VAL A 4 -19.23 21.94 -16.93
CA VAL A 4 -19.53 20.58 -17.46
C VAL A 4 -18.24 19.79 -17.27
N PHE A 5 -18.04 19.08 -16.16
CA PHE A 5 -17.09 17.96 -15.98
C PHE A 5 -17.27 17.39 -14.56
N ALA A 6 -18.46 16.83 -14.30
CA ALA A 6 -18.76 16.10 -13.07
C ALA A 6 -19.96 15.18 -13.34
N MET A 7 -19.82 14.29 -14.32
CA MET A 7 -20.84 13.27 -14.64
C MET A 7 -20.30 12.19 -15.59
N VAL A 8 -19.17 11.56 -15.24
CA VAL A 8 -18.69 10.34 -15.92
C VAL A 8 -18.35 9.20 -14.95
N LEU A 9 -18.14 9.47 -13.65
CA LEU A 9 -17.70 8.42 -12.71
C LEU A 9 -18.78 7.49 -12.13
N LEU A 10 -20.07 7.69 -12.43
CA LEU A 10 -21.16 6.91 -11.81
C LEU A 10 -21.88 5.91 -12.75
N SER A 11 -21.35 5.69 -13.95
CA SER A 11 -21.91 4.74 -14.92
C SER A 11 -21.23 3.37 -14.97
N VAL A 12 -20.19 3.12 -14.17
CA VAL A 12 -19.50 1.80 -14.13
C VAL A 12 -20.11 0.86 -13.08
N LEU A 13 -20.91 1.35 -12.13
CA LEU A 13 -21.49 0.52 -11.05
C LEU A 13 -22.94 0.06 -11.28
N ALA A 14 -23.54 0.36 -12.45
CA ALA A 14 -24.95 0.02 -12.72
C ALA A 14 -25.20 -0.58 -14.12
N ALA A 15 -24.21 -1.25 -14.71
CA ALA A 15 -24.40 -2.07 -15.89
C ALA A 15 -24.39 -3.56 -15.52
N GLY A 16 -25.59 -4.14 -15.45
CA GLY A 16 -25.81 -5.57 -15.66
C GLY A 16 -25.51 -6.50 -14.48
N CYS A 17 -26.52 -6.77 -13.66
CA CYS A 17 -26.69 -8.11 -13.07
C CYS A 17 -27.20 -9.08 -14.16
N ASP A 18 -26.48 -9.19 -15.27
CA ASP A 18 -26.66 -10.28 -16.22
C ASP A 18 -25.69 -11.37 -15.79
N ASP A 19 -26.22 -12.56 -15.49
CA ASP A 19 -25.50 -13.76 -15.01
C ASP A 19 -24.51 -14.34 -16.05
N ASP A 20 -24.11 -13.57 -17.07
CA ASP A 20 -22.92 -13.85 -17.86
C ASP A 20 -21.72 -13.37 -17.03
N SER A 21 -21.22 -14.25 -16.18
CA SER A 21 -20.01 -14.09 -15.36
C SER A 21 -18.76 -14.03 -16.24
N GLY A 22 -18.71 -13.10 -17.20
CA GLY A 22 -17.53 -12.72 -17.96
C GLY A 22 -16.50 -12.22 -16.96
N GLY A 23 -15.73 -13.15 -16.41
CA GLY A 23 -14.65 -12.84 -15.48
C GLY A 23 -13.73 -11.81 -16.12
N MET A 24 -13.28 -10.85 -15.32
CA MET A 24 -12.28 -9.89 -15.76
C MET A 24 -10.99 -10.63 -16.08
N SER A 25 -10.47 -10.48 -17.30
CA SER A 25 -9.16 -11.05 -17.64
C SER A 25 -8.03 -10.27 -16.96
N THR A 26 -6.86 -10.89 -16.76
CA THR A 26 -5.67 -10.22 -16.23
C THR A 26 -5.24 -9.02 -17.07
N GLY A 27 -5.37 -9.11 -18.40
CA GLY A 27 -5.11 -8.01 -19.32
C GLY A 27 -6.06 -6.83 -19.12
N GLU A 28 -7.36 -7.09 -18.97
CA GLU A 28 -8.34 -6.03 -18.68
C GLU A 28 -8.12 -5.40 -17.30
N LEU A 29 -7.76 -6.21 -16.31
CA LEU A 29 -7.41 -5.72 -14.97
C LEU A 29 -6.22 -4.77 -15.02
N ALA A 30 -5.13 -5.19 -15.68
CA ALA A 30 -3.91 -4.38 -15.82
C ALA A 30 -4.20 -3.02 -16.47
N THR A 31 -4.95 -3.00 -17.58
CA THR A 31 -5.33 -1.75 -18.24
C THR A 31 -6.20 -0.87 -17.34
N LYS A 32 -7.18 -1.43 -16.62
CA LYS A 32 -8.06 -0.65 -15.73
C LYS A 32 -7.31 -0.06 -14.54
N MET A 33 -6.40 -0.82 -13.93
CA MET A 33 -5.58 -0.35 -12.82
C MET A 33 -4.59 0.73 -13.29
N ALA A 34 -3.89 0.50 -14.40
CA ALA A 34 -3.00 1.50 -15.00
C ALA A 34 -3.76 2.80 -15.32
N THR A 35 -5.01 2.68 -15.80
CA THR A 35 -5.87 3.84 -16.05
C THR A 35 -6.17 4.60 -14.76
N LEU A 36 -6.61 3.93 -13.70
CA LEU A 36 -6.89 4.58 -12.41
C LEU A 36 -5.66 5.29 -11.84
N HIS A 37 -4.51 4.60 -11.86
CA HIS A 37 -3.24 5.16 -11.39
C HIS A 37 -2.86 6.41 -12.18
N CYS A 38 -2.79 6.30 -13.51
CA CYS A 38 -2.39 7.42 -14.36
C CYS A 38 -3.42 8.56 -14.37
N ASP A 39 -4.71 8.27 -14.25
CA ASP A 39 -5.75 9.30 -14.13
C ASP A 39 -5.58 10.11 -12.85
N LYS A 40 -5.41 9.44 -11.69
CA LYS A 40 -5.13 10.12 -10.42
C LYS A 40 -3.84 10.93 -10.53
N PHE A 41 -2.77 10.32 -11.03
CA PHE A 41 -1.47 10.96 -11.20
C PHE A 41 -1.55 12.24 -12.04
N TYR A 42 -2.15 12.20 -13.23
CA TYR A 42 -2.26 13.40 -14.07
C TYR A 42 -3.28 14.41 -13.56
N THR A 43 -4.35 13.96 -12.90
CA THR A 43 -5.37 14.88 -12.35
C THR A 43 -4.85 15.62 -11.11
N CYS A 44 -4.04 14.97 -10.28
CA CYS A 44 -3.63 15.50 -8.99
C CYS A 44 -2.20 16.07 -8.97
N CYS A 45 -1.28 15.58 -9.82
CA CYS A 45 0.15 15.88 -9.70
C CYS A 45 0.81 16.65 -10.85
N GLU A 46 0.13 16.94 -11.96
CA GLU A 46 0.73 17.62 -13.13
C GLU A 46 1.29 19.01 -12.78
N ASP A 47 0.72 19.70 -11.78
CA ASP A 47 1.14 21.04 -11.37
C ASP A 47 2.37 21.06 -10.43
N PHE A 48 2.78 19.92 -9.86
CA PHE A 48 3.75 19.87 -8.76
C PHE A 48 5.20 19.53 -9.16
N GLY A 49 5.44 19.09 -10.40
CA GLY A 49 6.80 18.97 -10.95
C GLY A 49 7.78 18.11 -10.14
N GLY A 50 7.29 17.07 -9.46
CA GLY A 50 8.11 16.19 -8.62
C GLY A 50 9.18 15.42 -9.40
N TRP A 51 10.12 14.78 -8.70
CA TRP A 51 11.44 14.49 -9.28
C TRP A 51 11.55 13.12 -9.95
N GLU A 52 10.69 12.15 -9.61
CA GLU A 52 10.54 10.87 -10.33
C GLU A 52 9.58 10.91 -11.53
N PHE A 53 8.88 12.03 -11.71
CA PHE A 53 8.01 12.33 -12.86
C PHE A 53 8.77 12.42 -14.20
N ARG A 54 10.10 12.27 -14.17
CA ARG A 54 10.93 12.13 -15.37
C ARG A 54 10.83 10.75 -16.02
N SER A 55 10.17 9.79 -15.39
CA SER A 55 10.03 8.44 -15.93
C SER A 55 8.93 8.33 -17.00
N TYR A 56 7.93 9.21 -16.98
CA TYR A 56 6.85 9.28 -17.98
C TYR A 56 6.69 10.71 -18.52
N ASP A 57 6.97 10.93 -19.80
CA ASP A 57 6.84 12.24 -20.45
C ASP A 57 5.38 12.54 -20.86
N SER A 58 4.47 11.56 -20.77
CA SER A 58 3.06 11.73 -21.14
C SER A 58 2.14 10.68 -20.48
N TYR A 59 0.83 11.00 -20.43
CA TYR A 59 -0.20 10.08 -19.94
C TYR A 59 -0.18 8.74 -20.69
N SER A 60 0.08 8.76 -22.00
CA SER A 60 0.20 7.54 -22.79
C SER A 60 1.42 6.69 -22.40
N GLU A 61 2.52 7.33 -21.99
CA GLU A 61 3.70 6.62 -21.49
C GLU A 61 3.46 6.05 -20.10
N CYS A 62 2.81 6.81 -19.20
CA CYS A 62 2.35 6.31 -17.91
C CYS A 62 1.49 5.06 -18.08
N LEU A 63 0.42 5.15 -18.89
CA LEU A 63 -0.49 4.02 -19.12
C LEU A 63 0.27 2.79 -19.64
N THR A 64 1.14 2.98 -20.63
CA THR A 64 1.89 1.87 -21.22
C THR A 64 2.86 1.26 -20.22
N GLY A 65 3.55 2.09 -19.43
CA GLY A 65 4.51 1.66 -18.42
C GLY A 65 3.85 0.89 -17.29
N GLU A 66 2.81 1.45 -16.68
CA GLU A 66 2.07 0.81 -15.60
C GLU A 66 1.36 -0.47 -16.05
N GLU A 67 0.75 -0.47 -17.24
CA GLU A 67 0.15 -1.69 -17.79
C GLU A 67 1.20 -2.78 -18.02
N GLN A 68 2.39 -2.43 -18.52
CA GLN A 68 3.49 -3.40 -18.70
C GLN A 68 4.04 -3.93 -17.38
N LYS A 69 4.15 -3.09 -16.34
CA LYS A 69 4.57 -3.52 -14.99
C LYS A 69 3.57 -4.53 -14.42
N LEU A 70 2.27 -4.21 -14.45
CA LEU A 70 1.21 -5.09 -13.95
C LEU A 70 1.14 -6.39 -14.75
N LYS A 71 1.21 -6.33 -16.08
CA LYS A 71 1.24 -7.53 -16.93
C LYS A 71 2.43 -8.42 -16.65
N ARG A 72 3.62 -7.85 -16.40
CA ARG A 72 4.82 -8.63 -16.07
C ARG A 72 4.59 -9.54 -14.85
N VAL A 73 3.89 -9.04 -13.83
CA VAL A 73 3.56 -9.83 -12.63
C VAL A 73 2.41 -10.80 -12.91
N LEU A 74 1.29 -10.30 -13.45
CA LEU A 74 0.07 -11.09 -13.66
C LEU A 74 0.21 -12.20 -14.71
N GLU A 75 1.09 -12.03 -15.68
CA GLU A 75 1.38 -13.00 -16.75
C GLU A 75 2.66 -13.79 -16.48
N SER A 76 3.32 -13.60 -15.32
CA SER A 76 4.50 -14.37 -14.96
C SER A 76 4.16 -15.86 -14.90
N PRO A 77 4.98 -16.74 -15.51
CA PRO A 77 4.76 -18.18 -15.42
C PRO A 77 4.94 -18.72 -14.00
N ASN A 78 5.55 -17.94 -13.11
CA ASN A 78 5.82 -18.30 -11.73
C ASN A 78 4.71 -17.84 -10.77
N VAL A 79 3.72 -17.11 -11.26
CA VAL A 79 2.60 -16.57 -10.47
C VAL A 79 1.32 -17.27 -10.89
N THR A 80 0.59 -17.80 -9.91
CA THR A 80 -0.78 -18.24 -10.11
C THR A 80 -1.73 -17.14 -9.66
N VAL A 81 -2.58 -16.69 -10.59
CA VAL A 81 -3.61 -15.68 -10.30
C VAL A 81 -4.91 -16.36 -9.92
N ASN A 82 -5.45 -16.02 -8.76
CA ASN A 82 -6.80 -16.43 -8.35
C ASN A 82 -7.83 -15.51 -9.02
N GLU A 83 -8.33 -15.92 -10.18
CA GLU A 83 -9.30 -15.15 -10.99
C GLU A 83 -10.56 -14.74 -10.21
N SER A 84 -10.99 -15.55 -9.24
CA SER A 84 -12.16 -15.25 -8.41
C SER A 84 -11.98 -14.04 -7.50
N ARG A 85 -10.74 -13.60 -7.27
CA ARG A 85 -10.39 -12.47 -6.39
C ARG A 85 -9.94 -11.21 -7.13
N LEU A 86 -9.90 -11.24 -8.47
CA LEU A 86 -9.54 -10.06 -9.27
C LEU A 86 -10.50 -8.89 -9.03
N ALA A 87 -11.79 -9.19 -8.83
CA ALA A 87 -12.80 -8.18 -8.53
C ALA A 87 -12.58 -7.53 -7.15
N ASP A 88 -12.17 -8.32 -6.15
CA ASP A 88 -11.88 -7.80 -4.80
C ASP A 88 -10.65 -6.89 -4.83
N PHE A 89 -9.58 -7.32 -5.52
CA PHE A 89 -8.37 -6.52 -5.69
C PHE A 89 -8.62 -5.23 -6.46
N TYR A 90 -9.33 -5.31 -7.58
CA TYR A 90 -9.74 -4.12 -8.31
C TYR A 90 -10.61 -3.20 -7.46
N SER A 91 -11.51 -3.74 -6.63
CA SER A 91 -12.34 -2.93 -5.75
C SER A 91 -11.52 -2.21 -4.69
N ALA A 92 -10.56 -2.86 -4.04
CA ALA A 92 -9.65 -2.23 -3.07
C ALA A 92 -8.83 -1.12 -3.75
N TYR A 93 -8.21 -1.43 -4.88
CA TYR A 93 -7.42 -0.49 -5.67
C TYR A 93 -8.26 0.71 -6.13
N SER A 94 -9.48 0.47 -6.61
CA SER A 94 -10.37 1.55 -7.03
C SER A 94 -10.76 2.49 -5.90
N LYS A 95 -10.86 2.00 -4.65
CA LYS A 95 -11.13 2.86 -3.49
C LYS A 95 -9.91 3.74 -3.17
N LEU A 96 -8.72 3.15 -3.18
CA LEU A 96 -7.46 3.88 -3.01
C LEU A 96 -7.32 5.03 -4.01
N TYR A 97 -7.76 4.85 -5.26
CA TYR A 97 -7.70 5.88 -6.29
C TYR A 97 -8.98 6.73 -6.46
N ALA A 98 -10.05 6.42 -5.72
CA ALA A 98 -11.30 7.19 -5.75
C ALA A 98 -11.30 8.38 -4.79
N VAL A 99 -10.40 8.41 -3.80
CA VAL A 99 -10.18 9.60 -2.97
C VAL A 99 -9.76 10.76 -3.88
N GLY A 100 -10.29 11.95 -3.61
CA GLY A 100 -10.04 13.15 -4.42
C GLY A 100 -8.57 13.59 -4.36
N CYS A 101 -8.15 14.58 -5.16
CA CYS A 101 -6.78 15.14 -5.07
C CYS A 101 -6.51 15.92 -3.78
N GLU A 102 -7.55 16.14 -2.97
CA GLU A 102 -7.50 16.89 -1.71
C GLU A 102 -7.38 15.96 -0.50
N GLU A 103 -7.44 14.64 -0.70
CA GLU A 103 -7.43 13.63 0.35
C GLU A 103 -6.29 12.64 0.12
N VAL A 104 -5.43 12.49 1.13
CA VAL A 104 -4.45 11.41 1.23
C VAL A 104 -5.22 10.13 1.53
N PRO A 105 -5.03 9.04 0.78
CA PRO A 105 -5.58 7.76 1.19
C PRO A 105 -4.94 7.36 2.52
N ASP A 106 -5.76 7.22 3.57
CA ASP A 106 -5.34 6.64 4.85
C ASP A 106 -4.66 5.27 4.63
N HIS A 107 -3.67 4.93 5.47
CA HIS A 107 -2.97 3.65 5.48
C HIS A 107 -3.91 2.42 5.45
N SER A 108 -5.15 2.57 5.92
CA SER A 108 -6.15 1.51 5.83
C SER A 108 -6.50 1.10 4.38
N TYR A 109 -6.35 1.98 3.39
CA TYR A 109 -6.53 1.63 1.97
C TYR A 109 -5.36 0.80 1.44
N ASP A 110 -4.14 1.08 1.86
CA ASP A 110 -2.95 0.32 1.48
C ASP A 110 -3.02 -1.10 2.07
N ASP A 111 -3.38 -1.22 3.35
CA ASP A 111 -3.64 -2.50 4.01
C ASP A 111 -4.70 -3.33 3.24
N ASP A 112 -5.79 -2.68 2.80
CA ASP A 112 -6.86 -3.32 2.02
C ASP A 112 -6.36 -3.81 0.64
N VAL A 113 -5.54 -3.01 -0.04
CA VAL A 113 -4.95 -3.36 -1.34
C VAL A 113 -3.94 -4.49 -1.18
N GLU A 114 -3.05 -4.42 -0.20
CA GLU A 114 -2.06 -5.45 0.10
C GLU A 114 -2.75 -6.77 0.46
N ALA A 115 -3.74 -6.75 1.35
CA ALA A 115 -4.49 -7.94 1.73
C ALA A 115 -5.23 -8.56 0.54
N ALA A 116 -5.74 -7.72 -0.37
CA ALA A 116 -6.37 -8.20 -1.60
C ALA A 116 -5.34 -8.79 -2.60
N GLN A 117 -4.15 -8.21 -2.70
CA GLN A 117 -3.03 -8.67 -3.53
C GLN A 117 -2.49 -10.02 -3.06
N ILE A 118 -2.16 -10.15 -1.76
CA ILE A 118 -1.74 -11.41 -1.12
C ILE A 118 -2.80 -12.50 -1.37
N GLY A 119 -4.06 -12.11 -1.34
CA GLY A 119 -5.17 -13.01 -1.62
C GLY A 119 -5.27 -13.49 -3.06
N MET A 120 -4.86 -12.65 -4.01
CA MET A 120 -5.01 -12.83 -5.45
C MET A 120 -3.84 -13.58 -6.07
N LEU A 121 -2.63 -13.39 -5.55
CA LEU A 121 -1.40 -13.90 -6.15
C LEU A 121 -0.79 -15.01 -5.31
N THR A 122 -0.29 -16.05 -5.97
CA THR A 122 0.48 -17.10 -5.31
C THR A 122 1.72 -17.42 -6.14
N GLY A 123 2.88 -17.18 -5.56
CA GLY A 123 4.17 -17.53 -6.16
C GLY A 123 4.43 -19.03 -6.16
N SER A 124 5.32 -19.48 -7.02
CA SER A 124 5.70 -20.89 -7.16
C SER A 124 7.21 -21.15 -7.06
N LEU A 125 8.02 -20.09 -6.99
CA LEU A 125 9.47 -20.22 -6.84
C LEU A 125 9.84 -20.53 -5.40
N ALA A 126 10.55 -21.63 -5.21
CA ALA A 126 11.20 -21.92 -3.94
C ALA A 126 12.41 -21.00 -3.69
N PRO A 127 12.89 -20.89 -2.44
CA PRO A 127 14.13 -20.18 -2.15
C PRO A 127 15.30 -20.61 -3.04
N GLY A 128 16.04 -19.63 -3.57
CA GLY A 128 17.10 -19.82 -4.57
C GLY A 128 16.64 -19.70 -6.03
N GLY A 129 15.33 -19.64 -6.30
CA GLY A 129 14.79 -19.34 -7.63
C GLY A 129 15.06 -17.90 -8.05
N VAL A 130 15.29 -17.67 -9.35
CA VAL A 130 15.41 -16.30 -9.89
C VAL A 130 14.01 -15.72 -10.04
N CYS A 131 13.79 -14.53 -9.48
CA CYS A 131 12.53 -13.81 -9.49
C CYS A 131 12.70 -12.41 -10.08
N ILE A 132 11.61 -11.83 -10.54
CA ILE A 132 11.53 -10.43 -11.00
C ILE A 132 10.50 -9.61 -10.20
N ALA A 133 9.86 -10.25 -9.23
CA ALA A 133 8.87 -9.68 -8.31
C ALA A 133 8.76 -10.62 -7.09
N SER A 134 8.42 -10.08 -5.92
CA SER A 134 8.31 -10.87 -4.68
C SER A 134 7.15 -11.88 -4.75
N GLU A 135 6.12 -11.56 -5.52
CA GLU A 135 4.93 -12.37 -5.74
C GLU A 135 5.23 -13.67 -6.51
N GLU A 136 6.39 -13.79 -7.14
CA GLU A 136 6.82 -15.05 -7.77
C GLU A 136 7.31 -16.08 -6.74
N CYS A 137 7.69 -15.64 -5.55
CA CYS A 137 8.22 -16.48 -4.49
C CYS A 137 7.08 -17.16 -3.73
N ALA A 138 7.17 -18.48 -3.57
CA ALA A 138 6.12 -19.28 -2.92
C ALA A 138 6.01 -19.01 -1.41
N ASP A 139 7.15 -18.73 -0.78
CA ASP A 139 7.29 -18.44 0.65
C ASP A 139 8.56 -17.61 0.83
N GLY A 140 8.40 -16.28 0.84
CA GLY A 140 9.51 -15.34 0.84
C GLY A 140 9.28 -14.10 -0.03
N TYR A 141 10.37 -13.40 -0.28
CA TYR A 141 10.39 -12.20 -1.12
C TYR A 141 11.52 -12.28 -2.15
N CYS A 142 11.47 -11.41 -3.15
CA CYS A 142 12.50 -11.31 -4.16
C CYS A 142 13.64 -10.41 -3.69
N ASN A 143 14.76 -11.00 -3.30
CA ASN A 143 15.94 -10.24 -2.91
C ASN A 143 16.67 -9.72 -4.15
N TRP A 144 16.51 -8.42 -4.42
CA TRP A 144 17.14 -7.74 -5.55
C TRP A 144 18.64 -7.58 -5.33
N THR A 145 19.42 -8.31 -6.12
CA THR A 145 20.90 -8.21 -6.14
C THR A 145 21.42 -7.36 -7.31
N GLY A 146 20.51 -6.78 -8.11
CA GLY A 146 20.78 -5.95 -9.28
C GLY A 146 19.49 -5.35 -9.85
N ASP A 147 19.57 -4.76 -11.05
CA ASP A 147 18.49 -3.89 -11.57
C ASP A 147 17.27 -4.65 -12.15
N ASP A 148 17.47 -5.87 -12.68
CA ASP A 148 16.45 -6.55 -13.49
C ASP A 148 15.92 -7.87 -12.91
N SER A 149 16.59 -8.42 -11.88
CA SER A 149 16.13 -9.64 -11.22
C SER A 149 16.73 -9.81 -9.82
N GLY A 150 16.05 -10.59 -9.00
CA GLY A 150 16.50 -11.03 -7.70
C GLY A 150 16.49 -12.55 -7.55
N VAL A 151 16.69 -12.98 -6.31
CA VAL A 151 16.58 -14.39 -5.92
C VAL A 151 15.56 -14.51 -4.80
N CYS A 152 14.64 -15.46 -4.91
CA CYS A 152 13.70 -15.75 -3.85
C CYS A 152 14.45 -16.20 -2.60
N VAL A 153 14.16 -15.56 -1.49
CA VAL A 153 14.71 -15.91 -0.17
C VAL A 153 13.56 -15.95 0.82
N ALA A 154 13.68 -16.80 1.83
CA ALA A 154 12.65 -16.90 2.86
C ALA A 154 12.55 -15.59 3.66
N TYR A 155 11.36 -15.28 4.13
CA TYR A 155 11.16 -14.18 5.07
C TYR A 155 11.91 -14.44 6.38
N PRO A 156 12.63 -13.45 6.94
CA PRO A 156 13.22 -13.57 8.26
C PRO A 156 12.13 -13.78 9.32
N GLN A 157 12.42 -14.68 10.24
CA GLN A 157 11.56 -15.12 11.33
C GLN A 157 11.89 -14.38 12.63
N VAL A 158 11.09 -14.60 13.69
CA VAL A 158 11.29 -13.95 14.99
C VAL A 158 12.74 -14.10 15.49
N GLY A 159 13.39 -12.97 15.78
CA GLY A 159 14.76 -12.86 16.25
C GLY A 159 15.83 -12.82 15.16
N GLU A 160 15.44 -12.95 13.88
CA GLU A 160 16.34 -12.75 12.73
C GLU A 160 16.39 -11.28 12.31
N GLU A 161 17.48 -10.89 11.66
CA GLU A 161 17.73 -9.52 11.22
C GLU A 161 16.78 -9.11 10.09
N CYS A 162 16.30 -7.88 10.15
CA CYS A 162 15.44 -7.26 9.14
C CYS A 162 15.93 -5.85 8.81
N ASP A 163 15.49 -5.32 7.66
CA ASP A 163 15.78 -3.95 7.24
C ASP A 163 14.47 -3.25 6.88
N TYR A 164 14.13 -2.21 7.64
CA TYR A 164 12.90 -1.45 7.45
C TYR A 164 12.87 -0.69 6.10
N TYR A 165 14.04 -0.25 5.63
CA TYR A 165 14.18 0.54 4.39
C TYR A 165 14.78 -0.27 3.24
N GLY A 166 14.92 -1.59 3.42
CA GLY A 166 15.72 -2.44 2.55
C GLY A 166 14.96 -3.56 1.87
N ASN A 167 15.71 -4.40 1.17
CA ASN A 167 15.19 -5.53 0.41
C ASN A 167 14.63 -6.67 1.28
N TYR A 168 14.65 -6.60 2.62
CA TYR A 168 14.36 -7.72 3.52
C TYR A 168 13.26 -7.38 4.55
N ALA A 169 12.01 -7.52 4.13
CA ALA A 169 10.87 -7.47 5.04
C ALA A 169 10.82 -8.74 5.91
N CYS A 170 10.33 -8.62 7.15
CA CYS A 170 9.96 -9.77 7.98
C CYS A 170 8.87 -10.60 7.31
N ASP A 171 8.61 -11.80 7.85
CA ASP A 171 7.37 -12.51 7.53
C ASP A 171 6.16 -11.57 7.66
N PRO A 172 5.18 -11.57 6.74
CA PRO A 172 4.06 -10.63 6.77
C PRO A 172 3.23 -10.65 8.07
N SER A 173 3.37 -11.70 8.89
CA SER A 173 2.74 -11.77 10.22
C SER A 173 3.59 -11.17 11.36
N LEU A 174 4.78 -10.65 11.05
CA LEU A 174 5.78 -10.13 11.98
C LEU A 174 6.09 -8.65 11.70
N ALA A 175 6.71 -7.99 12.66
CA ALA A 175 7.15 -6.60 12.56
C ALA A 175 8.67 -6.49 12.67
N CYS A 176 9.28 -5.54 11.92
CA CYS A 176 10.70 -5.25 12.03
C CYS A 176 10.96 -4.23 13.16
N ASN A 177 11.59 -4.66 14.25
CA ASN A 177 11.90 -3.79 15.37
C ASN A 177 13.24 -3.06 15.16
N SER A 178 13.15 -1.81 14.72
CA SER A 178 14.29 -0.91 14.54
C SER A 178 14.82 -0.27 15.83
N ALA A 179 14.17 -0.48 16.98
CA ALA A 179 14.63 0.02 18.28
C ALA A 179 15.83 -0.78 18.84
N VAL A 180 16.11 -1.96 18.28
CA VAL A 180 17.31 -2.75 18.55
C VAL A 180 18.29 -2.69 17.37
N SER A 181 19.59 -2.82 17.64
CA SER A 181 20.63 -2.81 16.60
C SER A 181 21.46 -4.10 16.67
N PRO A 182 21.44 -4.95 15.61
CA PRO A 182 20.66 -4.78 14.37
C PRO A 182 19.14 -4.89 14.62
N ALA A 183 18.34 -4.39 13.68
CA ALA A 183 16.89 -4.50 13.75
C ALA A 183 16.47 -5.97 13.60
N LEU A 184 15.47 -6.41 14.38
CA LEU A 184 15.07 -7.81 14.43
C LEU A 184 13.57 -7.99 14.19
N CYS A 185 13.19 -9.07 13.51
CA CYS A 185 11.79 -9.44 13.40
C CYS A 185 11.23 -9.90 14.74
N MET A 186 10.01 -9.48 15.06
CA MET A 186 9.31 -9.87 16.27
C MET A 186 7.81 -10.02 16.04
N GLU A 187 7.12 -10.69 16.95
CA GLU A 187 5.66 -10.73 16.94
C GLU A 187 5.09 -9.31 17.11
N PRO A 188 4.00 -8.95 16.40
CA PRO A 188 3.33 -7.68 16.59
C PRO A 188 2.87 -7.51 18.04
N MET A 189 3.14 -6.35 18.64
CA MET A 189 2.71 -6.07 20.00
C MET A 189 1.18 -5.91 20.08
N LYS A 190 0.60 -6.33 21.20
CA LYS A 190 -0.84 -6.27 21.47
C LYS A 190 -1.15 -5.14 22.43
N VAL A 191 -2.42 -4.71 22.44
CA VAL A 191 -2.91 -3.75 23.44
C VAL A 191 -2.57 -4.23 24.86
N GLY A 192 -1.85 -3.38 25.60
CA GLY A 192 -1.40 -3.63 26.97
C GLY A 192 0.03 -4.15 27.09
N ASP A 193 0.66 -4.58 25.99
CA ASP A 193 2.08 -4.94 25.96
C ASP A 193 2.95 -3.71 26.24
N ALA A 194 4.14 -3.94 26.79
CA ALA A 194 5.06 -2.86 27.12
C ALA A 194 5.81 -2.40 25.86
N CYS A 195 5.85 -1.09 25.65
CA CYS A 195 6.72 -0.45 24.66
C CYS A 195 7.88 0.27 25.38
N LEU A 196 9.01 0.44 24.70
CA LEU A 196 10.27 0.99 25.19
C LEU A 196 10.50 2.42 24.69
N THR A 197 10.00 2.80 23.52
CA THR A 197 10.27 4.10 22.90
C THR A 197 9.00 4.85 22.49
N THR A 198 9.06 6.18 22.60
CA THR A 198 7.97 7.09 22.21
C THR A 198 8.29 7.88 20.95
N THR A 199 9.43 7.58 20.31
CA THR A 199 9.86 8.32 19.12
C THR A 199 8.89 8.01 17.99
N TYR A 200 8.30 9.05 17.39
CA TYR A 200 7.56 8.96 16.13
C TYR A 200 8.33 8.05 15.15
N GLY A 201 7.73 6.94 14.72
CA GLY A 201 8.36 5.95 13.83
C GLY A 201 9.14 4.81 14.51
N SER A 202 9.24 4.79 15.84
CA SER A 202 9.71 3.59 16.57
C SER A 202 8.56 2.62 16.76
N ASN A 203 8.36 1.85 15.69
CA ASN A 203 7.34 0.86 15.38
C ASN A 203 7.21 -0.33 16.35
N GLU A 204 7.31 -0.11 17.67
CA GLU A 204 7.23 -1.21 18.64
C GLU A 204 5.80 -1.74 18.78
N CYS A 205 4.83 -0.82 18.85
CA CYS A 205 3.41 -1.14 18.73
C CYS A 205 3.04 -1.20 17.24
N PHE A 206 3.60 -2.15 16.48
CA PHE A 206 3.37 -2.23 15.03
C PHE A 206 2.00 -2.80 14.67
N GLY A 207 1.43 -2.25 13.61
CA GLY A 207 0.11 -2.54 13.07
C GLY A 207 -0.74 -1.27 13.05
N SER A 208 -1.50 -1.05 11.98
CA SER A 208 -2.37 0.12 11.74
C SER A 208 -3.40 0.41 12.85
N ALA A 209 -3.49 -0.45 13.87
CA ALA A 209 -4.48 -0.39 14.94
C ALA A 209 -3.93 -0.07 16.34
N VAL A 210 -2.61 0.08 16.56
CA VAL A 210 -2.06 0.31 17.91
C VAL A 210 -0.96 1.38 17.95
N TYR A 211 -0.75 2.02 19.12
CA TYR A 211 0.28 3.04 19.36
C TYR A 211 0.84 2.95 20.79
N CYS A 212 2.05 3.46 21.03
CA CYS A 212 2.66 3.46 22.37
C CYS A 212 2.21 4.68 23.21
N VAL A 213 1.53 4.43 24.34
CA VAL A 213 1.10 5.51 25.26
C VAL A 213 2.25 5.89 26.19
N GLU A 214 2.88 7.05 25.97
CA GLU A 214 4.04 7.53 26.74
C GLU A 214 3.82 7.46 28.26
N ALA A 215 2.63 7.86 28.73
CA ALA A 215 2.32 7.93 30.15
C ALA A 215 2.33 6.55 30.84
N THR A 216 2.10 5.47 30.09
CA THR A 216 2.03 4.11 30.64
C THR A 216 3.11 3.18 30.10
N MET A 217 3.85 3.60 29.07
CA MET A 217 4.77 2.77 28.29
C MET A 217 4.11 1.45 27.87
N LYS A 218 2.87 1.53 27.39
CA LYS A 218 2.09 0.40 26.91
C LYS A 218 1.41 0.68 25.58
N CYS A 219 1.26 -0.34 24.75
CA CYS A 219 0.49 -0.25 23.53
C CYS A 219 -1.00 -0.06 23.85
N ALA A 220 -1.66 0.87 23.17
CA ALA A 220 -3.10 1.08 23.19
C ALA A 220 -3.66 1.01 21.78
N ALA A 221 -4.96 0.75 21.66
CA ALA A 221 -5.63 0.78 20.36
C ALA A 221 -5.74 2.23 19.87
N ARG A 222 -5.44 2.43 18.58
CA ARG A 222 -5.74 3.69 17.88
C ARG A 222 -7.25 3.91 17.81
N LYS A 223 -7.63 5.18 17.74
CA LYS A 223 -9.00 5.66 17.82
C LYS A 223 -9.50 6.01 16.42
N ALA A 224 -10.76 5.67 16.16
CA ALA A 224 -11.41 6.02 14.89
C ALA A 224 -11.68 7.54 14.79
N THR A 225 -11.92 8.00 13.57
CA THR A 225 -12.35 9.36 13.27
C THR A 225 -13.50 9.83 14.18
N GLY A 226 -13.40 11.08 14.62
CA GLY A 226 -14.35 11.76 15.49
C GLY A 226 -14.17 11.45 16.98
N ALA A 227 -13.33 10.47 17.33
CA ALA A 227 -12.99 10.21 18.71
C ALA A 227 -12.10 11.32 19.28
N SER A 228 -12.22 11.61 20.58
CA SER A 228 -11.34 12.58 21.23
C SER A 228 -9.90 12.05 21.35
N CYS A 229 -8.93 12.90 21.02
CA CYS A 229 -7.50 12.61 21.08
C CYS A 229 -6.75 13.74 21.78
N THR A 230 -5.54 13.45 22.24
CA THR A 230 -4.62 14.48 22.76
C THR A 230 -3.33 14.61 21.96
N ASP A 231 -3.04 13.63 21.11
CA ASP A 231 -1.89 13.61 20.20
C ASP A 231 -2.23 12.78 18.95
N ASP A 232 -1.46 13.00 17.89
CA ASP A 232 -1.64 12.44 16.55
C ASP A 232 -1.62 10.88 16.53
N PRO A 233 -0.67 10.19 17.19
CA PRO A 233 -0.58 8.72 17.14
C PRO A 233 -1.75 8.01 17.81
N GLU A 234 -2.61 8.72 18.53
CA GLU A 234 -3.82 8.14 19.11
C GLU A 234 -4.87 7.80 18.06
N CYS A 235 -4.77 8.37 16.86
CA CYS A 235 -5.77 8.28 15.81
C CYS A 235 -5.38 7.24 14.75
N LEU A 236 -6.36 6.58 14.13
CA LEU A 236 -6.10 5.63 13.04
C LEU A 236 -5.39 6.32 11.86
N SER A 237 -5.80 7.55 11.55
CA SER A 237 -5.20 8.44 10.56
C SER A 237 -3.87 9.07 10.98
N ASP A 238 -3.34 8.75 12.16
CA ASP A 238 -2.19 9.48 12.75
C ASP A 238 -2.40 11.00 12.82
N TYR A 239 -3.66 11.46 12.95
CA TYR A 239 -3.96 12.89 12.95
C TYR A 239 -5.04 13.31 13.97
N CYS A 240 -4.65 14.19 14.89
CA CYS A 240 -5.48 14.73 15.96
C CYS A 240 -5.76 16.23 15.76
N GLU A 241 -6.83 16.54 15.04
CA GLU A 241 -7.23 17.93 14.76
C GLU A 241 -8.16 18.48 15.85
N GLU A 242 -7.77 19.60 16.46
CA GLU A 242 -8.54 20.30 17.50
C GLU A 242 -9.01 19.40 18.66
N GLY A 243 -8.27 18.33 18.96
CA GLY A 243 -8.59 17.36 20.01
C GLY A 243 -9.57 16.25 19.60
N THR A 244 -9.79 16.07 18.30
CA THR A 244 -10.54 14.96 17.71
C THR A 244 -9.77 14.31 16.57
N CYS A 245 -9.84 12.99 16.46
CA CYS A 245 -9.26 12.28 15.33
C CYS A 245 -9.97 12.72 14.06
N ALA A 246 -9.24 13.31 13.13
CA ALA A 246 -9.79 13.74 11.85
C ALA A 246 -9.56 12.67 10.78
N ASP A 247 -10.38 12.71 9.72
CA ASP A 247 -10.14 11.96 8.50
C ASP A 247 -8.98 12.65 7.74
N ASP A 248 -7.77 12.50 8.28
CA ASP A 248 -6.49 12.95 7.75
C ASP A 248 -6.32 14.46 7.43
N PHE A 249 -5.10 14.87 7.10
CA PHE A 249 -4.70 16.23 6.74
C PHE A 249 -5.49 16.78 5.54
N SER A 250 -6.53 17.59 5.79
CA SER A 250 -7.12 18.44 4.74
C SER A 250 -6.31 19.70 4.44
N ASP A 251 -5.09 19.83 4.98
CA ASP A 251 -4.24 20.97 4.67
C ASP A 251 -3.66 20.83 3.25
N SER A 252 -4.18 21.69 2.36
CA SER A 252 -3.82 21.89 0.94
C SER A 252 -2.33 22.00 0.58
N THR A 253 -1.42 21.86 1.55
CA THR A 253 0.04 21.82 1.36
C THR A 253 0.58 20.40 1.14
N ILE A 254 -0.18 19.33 1.45
CA ILE A 254 0.26 17.93 1.25
C ILE A 254 0.13 17.45 -0.21
N VAL A 255 -0.66 18.12 -1.05
CA VAL A 255 -0.65 17.82 -2.49
C VAL A 255 0.75 18.03 -3.10
N GLU A 256 1.60 18.86 -2.49
CA GLU A 256 3.03 18.97 -2.85
C GLU A 256 3.84 17.72 -2.46
N ASN A 257 3.50 17.07 -1.33
CA ASN A 257 4.21 15.94 -0.78
C ASN A 257 3.75 14.58 -1.33
N GLU A 258 2.47 14.31 -1.59
CA GLU A 258 2.07 13.03 -2.23
C GLU A 258 2.65 12.88 -3.63
N CYS A 259 2.85 13.99 -4.33
CA CYS A 259 3.56 13.96 -5.60
C CYS A 259 5.04 13.58 -5.38
N THR A 260 5.67 13.90 -4.25
CA THR A 260 7.06 13.48 -3.94
C THR A 260 7.19 12.19 -3.14
N ASP A 261 6.15 11.76 -2.41
CA ASP A 261 6.23 10.79 -1.29
C ASP A 261 5.51 9.47 -1.58
N PHE A 262 5.14 9.17 -2.84
CA PHE A 262 4.79 7.79 -3.27
C PHE A 262 6.01 6.82 -3.22
N TYR A 263 7.06 7.18 -2.49
CA TYR A 263 8.35 6.53 -2.41
C TYR A 263 8.94 6.61 -1.00
N ASP A 264 8.62 5.60 -0.20
CA ASP A 264 9.61 4.83 0.56
C ASP A 264 9.24 3.35 0.45
#